data_AF-A0A1I6DIW4-F1
#
_entry.id   AF-A0A1I6DIW4-F1
#
_cell.length_a   1.000
_cell.length_b   1.000
_cell.length_c   1.000
_cell.angle_alpha   90.00
_cell.angle_beta   90.00
_cell.angle_gamma   90.00
#
_symmetry.space_group_name_H-M   'P 1'
#
loop_
_entity.id
_entity.type
_entity.pdbx_description
1 polymer ?
#
loop_
_entity_poly.entity_id
_entity_poly.type
_entity_poly.pdbx_seq_one_letter_code
_entity_poly.pdbx_strand_id
1 'polypeptide(L)'
;MGRLSKALLISFIYTAIVIILDAVAIYYFKLNAPLTIVVTTFLMLLILAFEYVDATKRSERNYAERRKKQAQEASFLMMWDALDSDVKQRFYQNVDVNGESSELKSRYQLLQNEIRYWDKEIERLR
;
A
#
# COMPACT_ATOMS: atom_id res chain seq x y z
N MET A 1 -14.36 -19.21 -7.86
CA MET A 1 -15.33 -19.36 -6.73
C MET A 1 -14.75 -19.12 -5.33
N GLY A 2 -13.48 -18.75 -5.13
CA GLY A 2 -12.88 -18.68 -3.78
C GLY A 2 -12.96 -17.35 -3.00
N ARG A 3 -13.18 -16.20 -3.66
CA ARG A 3 -13.19 -14.87 -2.98
C ARG A 3 -14.57 -14.46 -2.46
N LEU A 4 -15.64 -14.73 -3.22
CA LEU A 4 -17.03 -14.42 -2.84
C LEU A 4 -17.49 -15.25 -1.63
N SER A 5 -17.16 -16.54 -1.60
CA SER A 5 -17.49 -17.41 -0.46
C SER A 5 -16.84 -16.94 0.84
N LYS A 6 -15.56 -16.51 0.80
CA LYS A 6 -14.86 -16.00 1.99
C LYS A 6 -15.48 -14.69 2.49
N ALA A 7 -15.86 -13.78 1.59
CA ALA A 7 -16.51 -12.53 1.96
C ALA A 7 -17.88 -12.77 2.63
N LEU A 8 -18.68 -13.70 2.11
CA LEU A 8 -19.96 -14.08 2.70
C LEU A 8 -19.81 -14.72 4.09
N LEU A 9 -18.78 -15.55 4.28
CA LEU A 9 -18.53 -16.22 5.55
C LEU A 9 -18.08 -15.22 6.63
N ILE A 10 -17.21 -14.27 6.25
CA ILE A 10 -16.81 -13.16 7.13
C ILE A 10 -18.03 -12.31 7.50
N SER A 11 -18.84 -11.92 6.52
CA SER A 11 -20.08 -11.17 6.76
C SER A 11 -21.00 -11.90 7.74
N PHE A 12 -21.21 -13.21 7.54
CA PHE A 12 -22.13 -14.00 8.36
C PHE A 12 -21.65 -14.13 9.82
N ILE A 13 -20.37 -14.43 10.03
CA ILE A 13 -19.76 -14.47 11.37
C ILE A 13 -19.94 -13.12 12.06
N TYR A 14 -19.73 -12.04 11.32
CA TYR A 14 -19.81 -10.69 11.85
C TYR A 14 -21.25 -10.32 12.24
N THR A 15 -22.24 -10.64 11.40
CA THR A 15 -23.66 -10.42 11.72
C THR A 15 -24.08 -11.22 12.96
N ALA A 16 -23.61 -12.46 13.10
CA ALA A 16 -23.91 -13.30 14.25
C ALA A 16 -23.36 -12.70 15.56
N ILE A 17 -22.14 -12.17 15.55
CA ILE A 17 -21.53 -11.51 16.71
C ILE A 17 -22.35 -10.29 17.16
N VAL A 18 -22.80 -9.46 16.21
CA VAL A 18 -23.62 -8.27 16.50
C VAL A 18 -24.93 -8.65 17.15
N ILE A 19 -25.63 -9.66 16.61
CA ILE A 19 -26.92 -10.11 17.16
C ILE A 19 -26.75 -10.62 18.60
N ILE A 20 -25.67 -11.36 18.89
CA ILE A 20 -25.38 -11.85 20.24
C ILE A 20 -25.08 -10.68 21.19
N LEU A 21 -24.26 -9.71 20.76
CA LEU A 21 -23.97 -8.50 21.54
C LEU A 21 -25.22 -7.68 21.84
N ASP A 22 -26.08 -7.46 20.84
CA ASP A 22 -27.36 -6.76 20.99
C ASP A 22 -28.27 -7.49 21.98
N ALA A 23 -28.38 -8.82 21.85
CA ALA A 23 -29.18 -9.65 22.76
C ALA A 23 -28.66 -9.58 24.21
N VAL A 24 -27.34 -9.64 24.42
CA VAL A 24 -26.72 -9.48 25.74
C VAL A 24 -26.98 -8.09 26.31
N ALA A 25 -26.84 -7.04 25.50
CA ALA A 25 -27.06 -5.66 25.90
C ALA A 25 -28.52 -5.40 26.32
N ILE A 26 -29.49 -5.94 25.57
CA ILE A 26 -30.92 -5.81 25.87
C ILE A 26 -31.28 -6.63 27.12
N TYR A 27 -30.79 -7.88 27.21
CA TYR A 27 -31.17 -8.81 28.27
C TYR A 27 -30.53 -8.47 29.62
N TYR A 28 -29.22 -8.19 29.65
CA TYR A 28 -28.49 -7.94 30.90
C TYR A 28 -28.51 -6.48 31.35
N PHE A 29 -28.42 -5.53 30.41
CA PHE A 29 -28.36 -4.10 30.76
C PHE A 29 -29.73 -3.41 30.67
N LYS A 30 -30.80 -4.13 30.27
CA LYS A 30 -32.15 -3.59 30.05
C LYS A 30 -32.15 -2.34 29.17
N LEU A 31 -31.21 -2.27 28.23
CA LEU A 31 -31.14 -1.15 27.29
C LEU A 31 -32.33 -1.21 26.34
N ASN A 32 -32.87 -0.03 25.99
CA ASN A 32 -33.93 0.05 24.99
C ASN A 32 -33.41 -0.53 23.66
N ALA A 33 -34.03 -1.61 23.20
CA ALA A 33 -33.68 -2.30 21.96
C ALA A 33 -33.39 -1.39 20.75
N PRO A 34 -34.20 -0.35 20.45
CA PRO A 34 -33.89 0.55 19.34
C PRO A 34 -32.62 1.36 19.57
N LEU A 35 -32.31 1.74 20.81
CA LEU A 35 -31.10 2.48 21.14
C LEU A 35 -29.85 1.58 21.04
N THR A 36 -29.95 0.32 21.48
CA THR A 36 -28.87 -0.67 21.35
C THR A 36 -28.51 -0.88 19.88
N ILE A 37 -29.50 -1.13 19.01
CA ILE A 37 -29.29 -1.34 17.56
C ILE A 37 -28.64 -0.11 16.91
N VAL A 38 -29.06 1.10 17.27
CA VAL A 38 -28.47 2.34 16.74
C VAL A 38 -27.02 2.49 17.18
N VAL A 39 -26.69 2.18 18.44
CA VAL A 39 -25.32 2.29 18.96
C VAL A 39 -24.41 1.23 18.34
N THR A 40 -24.88 -0.02 18.19
CA THR A 40 -24.06 -1.09 17.60
C THR A 40 -23.84 -0.89 16.12
N THR A 41 -24.86 -0.48 15.36
CA THR A 41 -24.68 -0.10 13.95
C THR A 41 -23.74 1.09 13.78
N PHE A 42 -23.83 2.10 14.65
CA PHE A 42 -22.91 3.25 14.63
C PHE A 42 -21.46 2.85 14.90
N LEU A 43 -21.20 2.03 15.92
CA LEU A 43 -19.87 1.51 16.23
C LEU A 43 -19.29 0.69 15.07
N MET A 44 -20.11 -0.11 14.42
CA MET A 44 -19.72 -0.94 13.29
C MET A 44 -19.31 -0.11 12.08
N LEU A 45 -20.06 0.97 11.78
CA LEU A 45 -19.70 1.91 10.72
C LEU A 45 -18.36 2.60 11.01
N LEU A 46 -18.08 2.95 12.27
CA LEU A 46 -16.79 3.52 12.65
C LEU A 46 -15.64 2.51 12.45
N ILE A 47 -15.80 1.27 12.90
CA ILE A 47 -14.78 0.22 12.74
C ILE A 47 -14.50 -0.01 11.25
N LEU A 48 -15.54 -0.13 10.43
CA LEU A 48 -15.40 -0.27 8.97
C LEU A 48 -14.68 0.91 8.35
N ALA A 49 -14.98 2.14 8.77
CA ALA A 49 -14.29 3.33 8.28
C ALA A 49 -12.79 3.32 8.65
N PHE A 50 -12.44 2.92 9.88
CA PHE A 50 -11.05 2.78 10.31
C PHE A 50 -10.32 1.69 9.52
N GLU A 51 -10.91 0.51 9.36
CA GLU A 51 -10.32 -0.57 8.57
C GLU A 51 -10.16 -0.18 7.10
N TYR A 52 -11.13 0.55 6.53
CA TYR A 52 -11.03 1.07 5.17
C TYR A 52 -9.85 2.03 5.03
N VAL A 53 -9.69 2.98 5.95
CA VAL A 53 -8.57 3.94 5.94
C VAL A 53 -7.22 3.24 6.15
N ASP A 54 -7.15 2.21 7.00
CA ASP A 54 -5.92 1.44 7.16
C ASP A 54 -5.60 0.60 5.90
N ALA A 55 -6.62 0.00 5.29
CA ALA A 55 -6.49 -0.76 4.06
C ALA A 55 -6.04 0.12 2.88
N THR A 56 -6.56 1.34 2.76
CA THR A 56 -6.14 2.28 1.71
C THR A 56 -4.68 2.68 1.91
N LYS A 57 -4.28 3.11 3.12
CA LYS A 57 -2.88 3.42 3.44
C LYS A 57 -1.94 2.25 3.13
N ARG A 58 -2.31 1.03 3.53
CA ARG A 58 -1.53 -0.18 3.24
C ARG A 58 -1.44 -0.47 1.74
N SER A 59 -2.52 -0.22 0.99
CA SER A 59 -2.54 -0.42 -0.46
C SER A 59 -1.68 0.61 -1.21
N GLU A 60 -1.71 1.88 -0.79
CA GLU A 60 -0.91 2.97 -1.34
C GLU A 60 0.57 2.72 -1.08
N ARG A 61 0.93 2.30 0.13
CA ARG A 61 2.29 1.90 0.48
C ARG A 61 2.77 0.72 -0.37
N ASN A 62 1.97 -0.33 -0.51
CA ASN A 62 2.30 -1.49 -1.35
C ASN A 62 2.44 -1.12 -2.83
N TYR A 63 1.74 -0.08 -3.29
CA TYR A 63 1.90 0.44 -4.64
C TYR A 63 3.22 1.22 -4.79
N ALA A 64 3.53 2.10 -3.83
CA ALA A 64 4.78 2.85 -3.79
C ALA A 64 6.01 1.93 -3.72
N GLU A 65 5.98 0.90 -2.86
CA GLU A 65 7.06 -0.11 -2.75
C GLU A 65 7.27 -0.87 -4.07
N ARG A 66 6.18 -1.23 -4.78
CA ARG A 66 6.27 -1.88 -6.10
C ARG A 66 6.89 -0.96 -7.16
N ARG A 67 6.50 0.31 -7.20
CA ARG A 67 7.05 1.30 -8.13
C ARG A 67 8.54 1.56 -7.87
N LYS A 68 8.94 1.70 -6.61
CA LYS A 68 10.34 1.77 -6.21
C LYS A 68 11.14 0.58 -6.74
N LYS A 69 10.63 -0.64 -6.55
CA LYS A 69 11.30 -1.87 -7.00
C LYS A 69 11.46 -1.93 -8.52
N GLN A 70 10.43 -1.55 -9.28
CA GLN A 70 10.50 -1.47 -10.74
C GLN A 70 11.55 -0.48 -11.22
N ALA A 71 11.63 0.70 -10.61
CA ALA A 71 12.63 1.71 -10.95
C ALA A 71 14.05 1.24 -10.60
N GLN A 72 14.23 0.54 -9.47
CA GLN A 72 15.50 -0.08 -9.09
C GLN A 72 15.93 -1.17 -10.10
N GLU A 73 15.02 -2.07 -10.47
CA GLU A 73 15.28 -3.11 -11.47
C GLU A 73 15.63 -2.50 -12.84
N ALA A 74 14.92 -1.46 -13.28
CA ALA A 74 15.23 -0.74 -14.52
C ALA A 74 16.62 -0.06 -14.48
N SER A 75 16.98 0.56 -13.35
CA SER A 75 18.32 1.14 -13.18
C SER A 75 19.44 0.09 -13.19
N PHE A 76 19.16 -1.09 -12.63
CA PHE A 76 20.08 -2.22 -12.64
C PHE A 76 20.25 -2.82 -14.04
N LEU A 77 19.15 -2.97 -14.79
CA LEU A 77 19.18 -3.41 -16.18
C LEU A 77 19.96 -2.44 -17.07
N MET A 78 19.81 -1.13 -16.90
CA MET A 78 20.62 -0.15 -17.64
C MET A 78 22.12 -0.28 -17.33
N MET A 79 22.47 -0.60 -16.08
CA MET A 79 23.85 -0.87 -15.70
C MET A 79 24.37 -2.20 -16.30
N TRP A 80 23.50 -3.21 -16.40
CA TRP A 80 23.81 -4.54 -16.94
C TRP A 80 23.95 -4.55 -18.47
N ASP A 81 23.11 -3.80 -19.18
CA ASP A 81 23.22 -3.62 -20.64
C ASP A 81 24.51 -2.88 -21.03
N ALA A 82 25.02 -2.03 -20.13
CA ALA A 82 26.30 -1.36 -20.27
C ALA A 82 27.52 -2.21 -19.82
N LEU A 83 27.34 -3.50 -19.53
CA LEU A 83 28.32 -4.33 -18.80
C LEU A 83 29.03 -5.35 -19.71
N ASP A 84 29.51 -4.91 -20.87
CA ASP A 84 30.73 -5.50 -21.43
C ASP A 84 31.89 -5.05 -20.53
N SER A 85 32.75 -5.96 -20.09
CA SER A 85 33.39 -5.95 -18.76
C SER A 85 34.24 -4.72 -18.37
N ASP A 86 34.62 -3.85 -19.32
CA ASP A 86 35.38 -2.60 -19.12
C ASP A 86 34.50 -1.33 -19.05
N VAL A 87 33.20 -1.45 -19.27
CA VAL A 87 32.30 -0.31 -19.52
C VAL A 87 31.55 0.13 -18.27
N LYS A 88 31.54 -0.63 -17.17
CA LYS A 88 30.90 -0.19 -15.91
C LYS A 88 31.52 1.11 -15.37
N GLN A 89 32.84 1.25 -15.45
CA GLN A 89 33.56 2.47 -15.11
C GLN A 89 33.27 3.60 -16.11
N ARG A 90 33.13 3.27 -17.41
CA ARG A 90 32.71 4.22 -18.46
C ARG A 90 31.25 4.65 -18.35
N PHE A 91 30.35 3.80 -17.87
CA PHE A 91 28.95 4.11 -17.59
C PHE A 91 28.90 5.17 -16.50
N TYR A 92 29.59 4.96 -15.38
CA TYR A 92 29.68 5.98 -14.33
C TYR A 92 30.36 7.27 -14.82
N GLN A 93 31.34 7.20 -15.73
CA GLN A 93 31.91 8.37 -16.40
C GLN A 93 30.92 9.08 -17.36
N ASN A 94 30.09 8.33 -18.09
CA ASN A 94 29.09 8.86 -19.02
C ASN A 94 27.85 9.43 -18.32
N VAL A 95 27.60 8.98 -17.09
CA VAL A 95 26.53 9.49 -16.21
C VAL A 95 27.09 10.54 -15.23
N ASP A 96 28.42 10.75 -15.22
CA ASP A 96 29.12 11.66 -14.33
C ASP A 96 28.60 13.09 -14.47
N VAL A 97 28.50 13.80 -13.35
CA VAL A 97 27.85 15.10 -13.21
C VAL A 97 28.49 16.14 -14.13
N ASN A 98 29.79 16.01 -14.40
CA ASN A 98 30.61 16.99 -15.12
C ASN A 98 30.72 16.77 -16.66
N GLY A 99 30.16 15.68 -17.21
CA GLY A 99 30.14 15.41 -18.66
C GLY A 99 28.91 15.98 -19.39
N GLU A 100 29.02 16.16 -20.71
CA GLU A 100 27.90 16.56 -21.59
C GLU A 100 26.66 15.66 -21.38
N SER A 101 25.47 16.25 -21.43
CA SER A 101 24.22 15.52 -21.15
C SER A 101 23.94 14.49 -22.25
N SER A 102 24.22 13.22 -21.96
CA SER A 102 23.80 12.10 -22.79
C SER A 102 22.36 11.67 -22.46
N GLU A 103 21.64 11.10 -23.43
CA GLU A 103 20.31 10.52 -23.22
C GLU A 103 20.32 9.44 -22.13
N LEU A 104 21.44 8.74 -21.99
CA LEU A 104 21.64 7.70 -20.99
C LEU A 104 21.76 8.29 -19.58
N LYS A 105 22.46 9.43 -19.43
CA LYS A 105 22.54 10.19 -18.18
C LYS A 105 21.18 10.72 -17.74
N SER A 106 20.38 11.27 -18.67
CA SER A 106 19.05 11.80 -18.33
C SER A 106 18.09 10.69 -17.90
N ARG A 107 18.07 9.55 -18.60
CA ARG A 107 17.25 8.38 -18.22
C ARG A 107 17.64 7.81 -16.87
N TYR A 108 18.94 7.70 -16.57
CA TYR A 108 19.42 7.24 -15.28
C TYR A 108 19.05 8.19 -14.13
N GLN A 109 19.24 9.50 -14.33
CA GLN A 109 18.84 10.52 -13.35
C GLN A 109 17.32 10.51 -13.10
N LEU A 110 16.52 10.28 -14.14
CA LEU A 110 15.07 10.17 -14.01
C LEU A 110 14.67 8.97 -13.14
N LEU A 111 15.29 7.81 -13.36
CA LEU A 111 15.09 6.62 -12.52
C LEU A 111 15.54 6.84 -11.08
N GLN A 112 16.68 7.49 -10.84
CA GLN A 112 17.13 7.82 -9.50
C GLN A 112 16.18 8.81 -8.79
N ASN A 113 15.66 9.79 -9.52
CA ASN A 113 14.66 10.71 -9.00
C ASN A 113 13.35 10.00 -8.65
N GLU A 114 12.91 9.05 -9.48
CA GLU A 114 11.74 8.23 -9.21
C GLU A 114 11.93 7.36 -7.97
N ILE A 115 13.09 6.70 -7.81
CA ILE A 115 13.42 5.93 -6.61
C ILE A 115 13.36 6.83 -5.37
N ARG A 116 13.98 8.02 -5.43
CA ARG A 116 14.00 8.99 -4.32
C ARG A 116 12.61 9.53 -3.99
N TYR A 117 11.77 9.76 -5.00
CA TYR A 117 10.40 10.20 -4.82
C TYR A 117 9.59 9.13 -4.08
N TRP A 118 9.64 7.88 -4.56
CA TRP A 118 8.93 6.78 -3.90
C TRP A 118 9.47 6.46 -2.51
N ASP A 119 10.76 6.67 -2.24
CA ASP A 119 11.30 6.53 -0.88
C ASP A 119 10.67 7.53 0.09
N LYS A 120 10.59 8.80 -0.31
CA LYS A 120 9.93 9.84 0.49
C LYS A 120 8.43 9.58 0.68
N GLU A 121 7.76 9.06 -0.35
CA GLU A 121 6.33 8.73 -0.26
C GLU A 121 6.09 7.53 0.68
N ILE A 122 6.95 6.51 0.65
CA ILE A 122 6.89 5.39 1.60
C ILE A 122 7.13 5.87 3.04
N GLU A 123 8.06 6.81 3.25
CA GLU A 123 8.33 7.39 4.57
C GLU A 123 7.15 8.23 5.08
N ARG A 124 6.46 8.99 4.21
CA ARG A 124 5.23 9.71 4.56
C ARG A 124 4.08 8.77 4.93
N LEU A 125 3.97 7.64 4.23
CA LEU A 125 2.92 6.65 4.43
C LEU A 125 3.19 5.68 5.59
N ARG A 126 4.32 5.83 6.30
CA ARG A 126 4.70 5.05 7.48
C ARG A 126 4.12 5.62 8.77
#